data_AF-A0A318B1B0-F1
#
_entry.id   AF-A0A318B1B0-F1
#
_cell.length_a   1.000
_cell.length_b   1.000
_cell.length_c   1.000
_cell.angle_alpha   90.00
_cell.angle_beta   90.00
_cell.angle_gamma   90.00
#
_symmetry.space_group_name_H-M   'P 1'
#
loop_
_entity.id
_entity.type
_entity.pdbx_description
1 polymer ?
#
loop_
_entity_poly.entity_id
_entity_poly.type
_entity_poly.pdbx_seq_one_letter_code
_entity_poly.pdbx_strand_id
1 'polypeptide(L)'
;PDPAGGLARLGRPTRVAALAAALNLPRETVRRRVAELETLGFCRREADGVVAALPATMVTRVVEMARTNAGNVQRLFGSLARAGVLADWEEA
;
A
#
# COMPACT_ATOMS: atom_id res chain seq x y z
N PRO A 1 12.43 20.53 5.55
CA PRO A 1 11.51 19.37 5.72
C PRO A 1 12.15 18.11 5.14
N ASP A 2 12.45 17.13 5.99
CA ASP A 2 13.02 15.85 5.56
C ASP A 2 11.94 15.01 4.83
N PRO A 3 12.06 14.77 3.51
CA PRO A 3 11.09 13.94 2.79
C PRO A 3 11.06 12.50 3.29
N ALA A 4 12.10 12.03 3.99
CA ALA A 4 12.11 10.71 4.62
C ALA A 4 11.25 10.65 5.90
N GLY A 5 11.11 11.77 6.62
CA GLY A 5 10.31 11.85 7.85
C GLY A 5 8.82 11.57 7.64
N GLY A 6 8.26 11.96 6.49
CA GLY A 6 6.87 11.68 6.13
C GLY A 6 6.62 10.25 5.61
N LEU A 7 7.62 9.64 4.97
CA LEU A 7 7.55 8.26 4.48
C LEU A 7 7.86 7.22 5.58
N ALA A 8 8.44 7.65 6.70
CA ALA A 8 8.74 6.80 7.86
C ALA A 8 7.48 6.31 8.61
N ARG A 9 6.31 6.90 8.33
CA ARG A 9 5.02 6.45 8.86
C ARG A 9 3.94 6.62 7.80
N LEU A 10 3.55 5.51 7.17
CA LEU A 10 2.50 5.48 6.17
C LEU A 10 1.21 4.92 6.80
N GLY A 11 0.18 5.76 6.91
CA GLY A 11 -1.16 5.35 7.35
C GLY A 11 -1.40 5.37 8.86
N ARG A 12 -2.47 4.69 9.28
CA ARG A 12 -2.93 4.61 10.68
C ARG A 12 -2.57 3.24 11.28
N PRO A 13 -2.11 3.17 12.54
CA PRO A 13 -1.87 1.89 13.22
C PRO A 13 -3.11 1.00 13.18
N THR A 14 -2.92 -0.29 12.91
CA THR A 14 -4.01 -1.26 12.80
C THR A 14 -3.67 -2.55 13.52
N ARG A 15 -4.67 -3.15 14.17
CA ARG A 15 -4.52 -4.45 14.87
C ARG A 15 -4.43 -5.60 13.87
N VAL A 16 -3.62 -6.62 14.18
CA VAL A 16 -3.47 -7.85 13.38
C VAL A 16 -4.82 -8.53 13.08
N ALA A 17 -5.80 -8.45 13.99
CA ALA A 17 -7.15 -8.98 13.77
C ALA A 17 -7.87 -8.30 12.59
N ALA A 18 -7.77 -6.97 12.53
CA ALA A 18 -8.39 -6.19 11.48
C ALA A 18 -7.70 -6.43 10.13
N LEU A 19 -6.37 -6.57 10.13
CA LEU A 19 -5.62 -7.00 8.94
C LEU A 19 -6.06 -8.38 8.45
N ALA A 20 -6.21 -9.35 9.36
CA ALA A 20 -6.66 -10.70 9.01
C ALA A 20 -8.06 -10.71 8.39
N ALA A 21 -8.99 -9.93 8.95
CA ALA A 21 -10.33 -9.77 8.40
C ALA A 21 -10.29 -9.11 7.01
N ALA A 22 -9.57 -8.01 6.85
CA ALA A 22 -9.49 -7.26 5.59
C ALA A 22 -8.80 -8.06 4.46
N LEU A 23 -7.79 -8.86 4.80
CA LEU A 23 -7.06 -9.69 3.84
C LEU A 23 -7.73 -11.05 3.60
N ASN A 24 -8.78 -11.39 4.36
CA ASN A 24 -9.41 -12.70 4.36
C ASN A 24 -8.39 -13.85 4.57
N LEU A 25 -7.52 -13.70 5.57
CA LEU A 25 -6.45 -14.66 5.90
C LEU A 25 -6.53 -15.09 7.38
N PRO A 26 -6.06 -16.31 7.73
CA PRO A 26 -5.98 -16.72 9.13
C PRO A 26 -5.11 -15.76 9.96
N ARG A 27 -5.58 -15.42 11.17
CA ARG A 27 -4.88 -14.50 12.07
C ARG A 27 -3.43 -14.90 12.34
N GLU A 28 -3.16 -16.19 12.51
CA GLU A 28 -1.81 -16.69 12.77
C GLU A 28 -0.89 -16.50 11.56
N THR A 29 -1.40 -16.69 10.34
CA THR A 29 -0.67 -16.39 9.11
C THR A 29 -0.30 -14.91 9.04
N VAL A 30 -1.26 -14.01 9.32
CA VAL A 30 -1.00 -12.57 9.33
C VAL A 30 0.00 -12.20 10.43
N ARG A 31 -0.12 -12.76 11.63
CA ARG A 31 0.83 -12.53 12.73
C ARG A 31 2.26 -12.91 12.34
N ARG A 32 2.45 -14.09 11.72
CA ARG A 32 3.76 -14.53 11.24
C ARG A 32 4.33 -13.62 10.16
N ARG A 33 3.52 -13.26 9.15
CA ARG A 33 3.93 -12.34 8.07
C ARG A 33 4.26 -10.94 8.56
N VAL A 34 3.49 -10.44 9.53
CA VAL A 34 3.77 -9.14 10.16
C VAL A 34 5.10 -9.16 10.90
N ALA A 35 5.44 -10.24 11.62
CA ALA A 35 6.74 -10.37 12.28
C ALA A 35 7.91 -10.41 11.26
N GLU A 36 7.72 -11.10 10.13
CA GLU A 36 8.69 -11.07 9.02
C GLU A 36 8.85 -9.65 8.44
N LEU A 37 7.74 -8.94 8.19
CA LEU A 37 7.76 -7.57 7.69
C LEU A 37 8.41 -6.59 8.67
N GLU A 38 8.20 -6.78 9.97
CA GLU A 38 8.82 -5.98 11.04
C GLU A 38 10.33 -6.18 11.05
N THR A 39 10.78 -7.44 10.90
CA THR A 39 12.20 -7.79 10.79
C THR A 39 12.86 -7.15 9.56
N LEU A 40 12.11 -7.03 8.47
CA LEU A 40 12.56 -6.41 7.22
C LEU A 40 12.42 -4.87 7.21
N GLY A 41 11.84 -4.27 8.25
CA GLY A 41 11.65 -2.81 8.37
C GLY A 41 10.46 -2.24 7.59
N PHE A 42 9.57 -3.09 7.07
CA PHE A 42 8.35 -2.66 6.35
C PHE A 42 7.16 -2.36 7.27
N CYS A 43 7.27 -2.68 8.55
CA CYS A 43 6.31 -2.26 9.54
C CYS A 43 6.94 -2.08 10.91
N ARG A 44 6.26 -1.34 11.78
CA ARG A 44 6.67 -1.08 13.15
C ARG A 44 5.48 -1.28 14.08
N ARG A 45 5.72 -1.90 15.23
CA ARG A 45 4.73 -1.96 16.31
C ARG A 45 4.65 -0.63 17.04
N GLU A 46 3.43 -0.16 17.24
CA GLU A 46 3.07 0.99 18.06
C GLU A 46 2.01 0.53 19.10
N ALA A 47 1.67 1.39 20.06
CA ALA A 47 0.73 1.04 21.14
C ALA A 47 -0.62 0.53 20.60
N ASP A 48 -1.11 1.10 19.49
CA ASP A 48 -2.42 0.80 18.90
C ASP A 48 -2.40 -0.28 17.81
N GLY A 49 -1.25 -0.92 17.56
CA GLY A 49 -1.12 -2.01 16.59
C GLY A 49 0.13 -1.89 15.74
N VAL A 50 0.01 -2.17 14.45
CA VAL A 50 1.12 -2.16 13.51
C VAL A 50 0.89 -1.07 12.48
N VAL A 51 1.92 -0.29 12.20
CA VAL A 51 1.92 0.75 11.16
C VAL A 51 2.91 0.37 10.06
N ALA A 52 2.58 0.73 8.81
CA ALA A 52 3.50 0.54 7.71
C ALA A 52 4.67 1.52 7.83
N ALA A 53 5.86 1.01 7.52
CA ALA A 53 7.10 1.77 7.45
C ALA A 53 7.79 1.49 6.12
N LEU A 54 8.62 2.41 5.68
CA LEU A 54 9.41 2.23 4.46
C LEU A 54 10.89 2.29 4.82
N PRO A 55 11.65 1.17 4.69
CA PRO A 55 13.08 1.21 4.89
C PRO A 55 13.74 2.12 3.86
N ALA A 56 14.76 2.88 4.27
CA ALA A 56 15.45 3.83 3.39
C ALA A 56 15.98 3.17 2.10
N THR A 57 16.46 1.93 2.21
CA THR A 57 16.95 1.10 1.10
C THR A 57 15.88 0.79 0.05
N MET A 58 14.59 0.92 0.39
CA MET A 58 13.46 0.59 -0.47
C MET A 58 12.78 1.82 -1.08
N VAL A 59 13.16 3.04 -0.68
CA VAL A 59 12.53 4.28 -1.13
C VAL A 59 12.57 4.41 -2.66
N THR A 60 13.75 4.24 -3.26
CA THR A 60 13.91 4.33 -4.73
C THR A 60 13.00 3.34 -5.45
N ARG A 61 12.99 2.08 -4.99
CA ARG A 61 12.16 1.03 -5.59
C ARG A 61 10.67 1.31 -5.47
N VAL A 62 10.21 1.79 -4.31
CA VAL A 62 8.80 2.13 -4.11
C VAL A 62 8.37 3.32 -4.98
N VAL A 63 9.24 4.32 -5.14
CA VAL A 63 8.97 5.44 -6.05
C VAL A 63 8.90 4.98 -7.50
N GLU A 64 9.78 4.08 -7.94
CA GLU A 64 9.74 3.49 -9.28
C GLU A 64 8.48 2.65 -9.51
N MET A 65 8.08 1.84 -8.53
CA MET A 65 6.83 1.10 -8.57
C MET A 65 5.62 2.03 -8.68
N ALA A 66 5.59 3.12 -7.90
CA ALA A 66 4.52 4.11 -7.96
C ALA A 66 4.46 4.82 -9.32
N ARG A 67 5.61 5.20 -9.90
CA ARG A 67 5.70 5.80 -11.24
C ARG A 67 5.21 4.84 -12.33
N THR A 68 5.65 3.59 -12.26
CA THR A 68 5.25 2.55 -13.21
C THR A 68 3.74 2.29 -13.14
N ASN A 69 3.21 2.18 -11.91
CA ASN A 69 1.79 2.00 -11.69
C ASN A 69 0.97 3.19 -12.20
N ALA A 70 1.42 4.43 -11.96
CA ALA A 70 0.77 5.63 -12.48
C ALA A 70 0.69 5.61 -14.02
N GLY A 71 1.78 5.26 -14.70
CA GLY A 71 1.79 5.11 -16.15
C GLY A 71 0.85 4.01 -16.65
N ASN A 72 0.79 2.87 -15.95
CA ASN A 72 -0.15 1.78 -16.27
C ASN A 72 -1.61 2.22 -16.14
N VAL A 73 -1.93 2.89 -15.03
CA VAL A 73 -3.29 3.40 -14.74
C VAL A 73 -3.70 4.46 -15.77
N GLN A 74 -2.82 5.40 -16.10
CA GLN A 74 -3.07 6.41 -17.14
C GLN A 74 -3.34 5.75 -18.50
N ARG A 75 -2.55 4.74 -18.88
CA ARG A 75 -2.77 3.99 -20.13
C ARG A 75 -4.10 3.24 -20.12
N LEU A 76 -4.45 2.59 -19.01
CA LEU A 76 -5.71 1.88 -18.84
C LEU A 76 -6.89 2.84 -19.04
N PHE A 77 -6.93 3.94 -18.29
CA PHE A 77 -8.00 4.93 -18.40
C PHE A 77 -8.08 5.57 -19.79
N GLY A 78 -6.95 5.89 -20.41
CA GLY A 78 -6.93 6.41 -21.78
C GLY A 78 -7.49 5.41 -22.79
N SER A 79 -7.24 4.11 -22.60
CA SER A 79 -7.83 3.05 -23.45
C SER A 79 -9.32 2.87 -23.21
N LEU A 80 -9.78 2.91 -21.95
CA LEU A 80 -11.21 2.85 -21.62
C LEU A 80 -11.98 4.05 -22.17
N ALA A 81 -11.41 5.25 -22.10
CA ALA A 81 -11.98 6.46 -22.68
C ALA A 81 -12.16 6.33 -24.19
N ARG A 82 -11.12 5.89 -24.91
CA ARG A 82 -11.19 5.66 -26.36
C ARG A 82 -12.18 4.57 -26.75
N ALA A 83 -12.48 3.63 -25.85
CA ALA A 83 -13.46 2.57 -26.07
C ALA A 83 -14.91 3.01 -25.76
N GLY A 84 -15.15 4.25 -25.34
CA GLY A 84 -16.49 4.77 -25.00
C GLY A 84 -16.96 4.43 -23.58
N VAL A 85 -16.29 3.50 -22.90
CA VAL A 85 -16.71 2.98 -21.58
C VAL A 85 -16.87 4.06 -20.51
N LEU A 86 -16.04 5.11 -20.54
CA LEU A 86 -16.16 6.21 -19.57
C LEU A 86 -17.34 7.14 -19.88
N ALA A 87 -17.68 7.35 -21.16
CA ALA A 87 -18.84 8.15 -21.54
C ALA A 87 -20.13 7.43 -21.17
N ASP A 88 -20.21 6.12 -21.47
CA ASP A 88 -21.35 5.27 -21.10
C ASP A 88 -21.59 5.24 -19.57
N TRP A 89 -20.54 5.38 -18.77
CA TRP A 89 -20.64 5.41 -17.30
C TRP A 89 -21.12 6.77 -16.76
N GLU A 90 -20.81 7.89 -17.43
CA GLU A 90 -21.30 9.22 -17.04
C GLU A 90 -22.79 9.43 -17.35
N GLU A 91 -23.33 8.68 -18.31
CA GLU A 91 -24.73 8.73 -18.72
C GLU A 91 -25.66 7.77 -17.94
N ALA A 92 -25.11 6.89 -17.10
CA ALA A 92 -25.83 5.87 -16.33
C ALA A 92 -26.16 6.32 -14.89
#